data_AF-A0AAJ3LTT2-F1
#
_entry.id   AF-A0AAJ3LTT2-F1
#
_cell.length_a   1.000
_cell.length_b   1.000
_cell.length_c   1.000
_cell.angle_alpha   90.00
_cell.angle_beta   90.00
_cell.angle_gamma   90.00
#
_symmetry.space_group_name_H-M   'P 1'
#
loop_
_entity.id
_entity.type
_entity.pdbx_description
1 polymer ?
#
loop_
_entity_poly.entity_id
_entity_poly.type
_entity_poly.pdbx_seq_one_letter_code
_entity_poly.pdbx_strand_id
1 'polypeptide(L)'
;MRISVSENKANKNKQVVINSKPNAGYYIPSSKLKTHHAIVDFGGKHEALYVFIIDVIDVNNEEKIVEKECAEWSKLHPLEAALLEIEEAKKRLANIINTFRLKSLY
;
A
#
# COMPACT_ATOMS: atom_id res chain seq x y z
N MET A 1 2.69 12.24 -29.71
CA MET A 1 2.41 12.04 -28.28
C MET A 1 0.96 11.61 -28.13
N ARG A 2 0.69 10.45 -27.54
CA ARG A 2 -0.66 9.94 -27.26
C ARG A 2 -0.71 9.60 -25.76
N ILE A 3 -1.65 10.20 -25.03
CA ILE A 3 -1.86 9.91 -23.61
C ILE A 3 -3.03 8.95 -23.53
N SER A 4 -2.77 7.73 -23.07
CA SER A 4 -3.79 6.72 -22.82
C SER A 4 -4.09 6.74 -21.32
N VAL A 5 -5.22 7.31 -20.93
CA VAL A 5 -5.71 7.24 -19.54
C VAL A 5 -6.45 5.92 -19.38
N SER A 6 -5.93 5.03 -18.55
CA SER A 6 -6.62 3.78 -18.22
C SER A 6 -7.75 4.09 -17.23
N GLU A 7 -8.95 4.36 -17.74
CA GLU A 7 -10.16 4.16 -16.94
C GLU A 7 -10.30 2.66 -16.68
N ASN A 8 -10.55 2.29 -15.42
CA ASN A 8 -10.79 0.90 -15.04
C ASN A 8 -12.16 0.45 -15.58
N LYS A 9 -12.25 0.24 -16.90
CA LYS A 9 -13.37 -0.44 -17.54
C LYS A 9 -12.96 -1.89 -17.69
N ALA A 10 -13.58 -2.76 -16.88
CA ALA A 10 -13.41 -4.20 -16.95
C ALA A 10 -13.70 -4.69 -18.38
N ASN A 11 -12.65 -4.90 -19.16
CA ASN A 11 -12.76 -5.38 -20.54
C ASN A 11 -12.92 -6.91 -20.50
N LYS A 12 -14.15 -7.38 -20.69
CA LYS A 12 -14.57 -8.78 -20.47
C LYS A 12 -13.97 -9.81 -21.45
N ASN A 13 -13.15 -9.40 -22.43
CA ASN A 13 -12.77 -10.25 -23.57
C ASN A 13 -11.27 -10.54 -23.72
N LYS A 14 -10.45 -10.36 -22.68
CA LYS A 14 -9.08 -10.91 -22.67
C LYS A 14 -8.89 -11.76 -21.44
N GLN A 15 -8.93 -13.08 -21.61
CA GLN A 15 -8.51 -14.02 -20.58
C GLN A 15 -6.97 -13.98 -20.50
N VAL A 16 -6.44 -12.89 -19.93
CA VAL A 16 -5.07 -12.86 -19.43
C VAL A 16 -5.11 -13.69 -18.15
N VAL A 17 -4.29 -14.74 -18.06
CA VAL A 17 -4.02 -15.41 -16.79
C VAL A 17 -3.20 -14.42 -15.97
N ILE A 18 -3.91 -13.53 -15.27
CA ILE A 18 -3.30 -12.60 -14.32
C ILE A 18 -2.83 -13.47 -13.17
N ASN A 19 -1.54 -13.43 -12.85
CA ASN A 19 -1.02 -13.98 -11.60
C ASN A 19 -1.74 -13.25 -10.45
N SER A 20 -2.86 -13.80 -10.02
CA SER A 20 -3.84 -13.12 -9.19
C SER A 20 -3.36 -13.16 -7.75
N LYS A 21 -2.62 -12.08 -7.44
CA LYS A 21 -2.14 -11.60 -6.15
C LYS A 21 -0.73 -12.11 -5.81
N PRO A 22 0.20 -11.20 -5.43
CA PRO A 22 1.39 -11.64 -4.70
C PRO A 22 0.91 -12.37 -3.43
N ASN A 23 1.71 -13.33 -2.95
CA ASN A 23 1.52 -13.94 -1.63
C ASN A 23 1.84 -12.90 -0.54
N ALA A 24 1.09 -11.81 -0.52
CA ALA A 24 1.11 -10.82 0.54
C ALA A 24 0.29 -11.43 1.67
N GLY A 25 0.98 -11.93 2.70
CA GLY A 25 0.35 -12.51 3.89
C GLY A 25 -0.64 -11.56 4.57
N TYR A 26 -0.54 -10.25 4.27
CA TYR A 26 -1.43 -9.21 4.78
C TYR A 26 -1.65 -8.13 3.71
N TYR A 27 -2.91 -7.76 3.46
CA TYR A 27 -3.28 -6.62 2.61
C TYR A 27 -3.65 -5.45 3.51
N ILE A 28 -2.74 -4.48 3.65
CA ILE A 28 -3.06 -3.18 4.24
C ILE A 28 -3.72 -2.36 3.12
N PRO A 29 -4.97 -1.89 3.30
CA PRO A 29 -5.62 -1.11 2.28
C PRO A 29 -4.85 0.19 2.09
N SER A 30 -4.54 0.50 0.83
CA SER A 30 -4.08 1.83 0.46
C SER A 30 -5.15 2.84 0.83
N SER A 31 -4.72 4.00 1.30
CA SER A 31 -5.63 5.09 1.54
C SER A 31 -6.38 5.48 0.28
N LYS A 32 -7.66 5.85 0.41
CA LYS A 32 -8.56 6.27 -0.68
C LYS A 32 -8.18 7.65 -1.22
N LEU A 33 -6.89 7.86 -1.43
CA LEU A 33 -6.34 9.04 -2.03
C LEU A 33 -6.72 9.06 -3.50
N LYS A 34 -7.02 10.25 -4.00
CA LYS A 34 -7.20 10.46 -5.44
C LYS A 34 -5.85 10.28 -6.10
N THR A 35 -5.71 9.12 -6.73
CA THR A 35 -4.51 8.69 -7.42
C THR A 35 -4.82 8.55 -8.91
N HIS A 36 -3.90 9.04 -9.74
CA HIS A 36 -3.99 8.97 -11.18
C HIS A 36 -2.80 8.17 -11.69
N HIS A 37 -3.10 7.14 -12.48
CA HIS A 37 -2.10 6.24 -13.05
C HIS A 37 -2.13 6.39 -14.56
N ALA A 38 -0.96 6.55 -15.17
CA ALA A 38 -0.82 6.63 -16.62
C ALA A 38 0.45 5.93 -17.09
N ILE A 39 0.39 5.35 -18.29
CA ILE A 39 1.56 4.89 -19.02
C ILE A 39 1.76 5.85 -20.19
N VAL A 40 2.93 6.49 -20.23
CA VAL A 40 3.31 7.42 -21.30
C VAL A 40 4.15 6.64 -22.31
N ASP A 41 3.56 6.36 -23.46
CA ASP A 41 4.24 5.71 -24.60
C ASP A 41 4.70 6.78 -25.60
N PHE A 42 6.00 6.77 -25.91
CA PHE A 42 6.64 7.70 -26.84
C PHE A 42 6.63 7.20 -28.30
N GLY A 43 5.95 6.10 -28.60
CA GLY A 43 5.86 5.52 -29.94
C GLY A 43 7.16 4.86 -30.39
N GLY A 44 7.87 4.20 -29.46
CA GLY A 44 9.04 3.36 -29.76
C GLY A 44 10.39 4.09 -29.85
N LYS A 45 10.43 5.42 -29.71
CA LYS A 45 11.70 6.18 -29.61
C LYS A 45 12.32 6.13 -28.21
N HIS A 46 11.49 5.89 -27.20
CA HIS A 46 11.88 5.72 -25.80
C HIS A 46 11.03 4.61 -25.19
N GLU A 47 11.55 3.96 -24.15
CA GLU A 47 10.76 3.04 -23.33
C GLU A 47 9.57 3.77 -22.69
N ALA A 48 8.47 3.05 -22.54
CA ALA A 48 7.27 3.61 -21.92
C ALA A 48 7.53 3.93 -20.45
N LEU A 49 7.02 5.07 -19.99
CA LEU A 49 7.16 5.50 -18.59
C LEU A 49 5.86 5.28 -17.84
N TYR A 50 5.95 4.65 -16.67
CA TYR A 50 4.86 4.62 -15.71
C TYR A 50 4.87 5.92 -14.88
N VAL A 51 3.72 6.59 -14.83
CA VAL A 51 3.53 7.84 -14.09
C VAL A 51 2.43 7.64 -13.06
N PHE A 52 2.74 8.02 -11.82
CA PHE A 52 1.84 7.97 -10.68
C PHE A 52 1.74 9.36 -10.06
N ILE A 53 0.53 9.92 -10.05
CA ILE A 53 0.24 11.26 -9.55
C ILE A 53 -0.74 11.12 -8.38
N ILE A 54 -0.42 11.77 -7.26
CA ILE A 54 -1.29 11.85 -6.09
C ILE A 54 -1.67 13.32 -5.90
N ASP A 55 -2.94 13.59 -5.68
CA ASP A 55 -3.38 14.94 -5.28
C ASP A 55 -2.74 15.31 -3.94
N VAL A 56 -2.30 16.57 -3.80
CA VAL A 56 -1.71 17.05 -2.54
C VAL A 56 -2.75 16.98 -1.43
N ILE A 57 -2.42 16.25 -0.36
CA ILE A 57 -3.26 16.11 0.83
C ILE A 57 -2.79 17.15 1.84
N ASP A 58 -3.73 17.70 2.61
CA ASP A 58 -3.39 18.47 3.80
C ASP A 58 -2.77 17.53 4.84
N VAL A 59 -1.47 17.71 5.10
CA VAL A 59 -0.67 16.89 6.03
C VAL A 59 -1.31 16.85 7.42
N ASN A 60 -2.04 17.90 7.82
CA ASN A 60 -2.75 17.93 9.11
C ASN A 60 -3.92 16.93 9.20
N ASN A 61 -4.34 16.35 8.07
CA ASN A 61 -5.47 15.43 8.00
C ASN A 61 -5.04 14.00 7.63
N GLU A 62 -3.76 13.76 7.31
CA GLU A 62 -3.25 12.46 6.89
C GLU A 62 -3.37 11.41 7.99
N GLU A 63 -2.95 11.73 9.22
CA GLU A 63 -3.04 10.80 10.36
C GLU A 63 -4.50 10.36 10.59
N LYS A 64 -5.44 11.30 10.54
CA LYS A 64 -6.88 11.03 10.73
C LYS A 64 -7.45 10.13 9.62
N ILE A 65 -6.97 10.29 8.39
CA ILE A 65 -7.39 9.45 7.26
C ILE A 65 -6.88 8.03 7.46
N VAL A 66 -5.60 7.88 7.79
CA VAL A 66 -4.97 6.57 8.02
C VAL A 66 -5.61 5.85 9.21
N GLU A 67 -5.82 6.53 10.34
CA GLU A 67 -6.46 5.95 11.52
C GLU A 67 -7.87 5.44 11.19
N LYS A 68 -8.67 6.24 10.48
CA LYS A 68 -10.03 5.85 10.10
C LYS A 68 -10.03 4.64 9.18
N GLU A 69 -9.15 4.59 8.19
CA GLU A 69 -9.08 3.48 7.25
C GLU A 69 -8.54 2.20 7.90
N CYS A 70 -7.56 2.31 8.80
CA CYS A 70 -7.10 1.20 9.62
C CYS A 70 -8.22 0.67 10.53
N ALA A 71 -9.03 1.55 11.15
CA ALA A 71 -10.14 1.14 11.99
C ALA A 71 -11.25 0.42 11.21
N GLU A 72 -11.60 0.93 10.02
CA GLU A 72 -12.57 0.26 9.14
C GLU A 72 -12.04 -1.08 8.63
N TRP A 73 -10.75 -1.14 8.26
CA TRP A 73 -10.11 -2.37 7.83
C TRP A 73 -10.07 -3.43 8.93
N SER A 74 -9.65 -3.07 10.14
CA SER A 74 -9.52 -4.03 11.24
C SER A 74 -10.88 -4.62 11.64
N LYS A 75 -11.96 -3.83 11.51
CA LYS A 75 -13.33 -4.31 11.70
C LYS A 75 -13.76 -5.33 10.65
N LEU A 76 -13.31 -5.18 9.40
CA LEU A 76 -13.61 -6.09 8.30
C LEU A 76 -12.70 -7.33 8.29
N HIS A 77 -11.49 -7.22 8.82
CA HIS A 77 -10.43 -8.22 8.79
C HIS A 77 -9.85 -8.49 10.19
N PRO A 78 -10.65 -9.01 11.13
CA PRO A 78 -10.26 -9.13 12.54
C PRO A 78 -9.11 -10.12 12.77
N LEU A 79 -9.00 -11.18 11.95
CA LEU A 79 -7.92 -12.16 12.07
C LEU A 79 -6.59 -11.57 11.65
N GLU A 80 -6.56 -10.89 10.50
CA GLU A 80 -5.38 -10.23 9.96
C GLU A 80 -4.93 -9.09 10.88
N ALA A 81 -5.87 -8.33 11.45
CA ALA A 81 -5.58 -7.30 12.43
C ALA A 81 -4.92 -7.88 13.70
N ALA A 82 -5.45 -8.99 14.24
CA ALA A 82 -4.86 -9.65 15.41
C ALA A 82 -3.46 -10.20 15.12
N LEU A 83 -3.23 -10.76 13.92
CA LEU A 83 -1.92 -11.24 13.51
C LEU A 83 -0.90 -10.10 13.38
N LEU A 84 -1.32 -8.96 12.81
CA LEU A 84 -0.50 -7.75 12.72
C LEU A 84 -0.12 -7.24 14.13
N GLU A 85 -1.08 -7.19 15.05
CA GLU A 85 -0.84 -6.76 16.44
C GLU A 85 0.17 -7.65 17.16
N ILE A 86 0.07 -8.98 16.97
CA ILE A 86 1.05 -9.93 17.53
C ILE A 86 2.44 -9.68 16.94
N GLU A 87 2.55 -9.43 15.63
CA GLU A 87 3.83 -9.16 14.99
C GLU A 87 4.46 -7.86 15.50
N GLU A 88 3.66 -6.80 15.65
CA GLU A 88 4.11 -5.53 16.22
C GLU A 88 4.56 -5.68 17.67
N ALA A 89 3.80 -6.42 18.49
CA ALA A 89 4.16 -6.69 19.88
C ALA A 89 5.50 -7.42 19.98
N LYS A 90 5.75 -8.41 19.11
CA LYS A 90 7.05 -9.11 19.03
C LYS A 90 8.19 -8.16 18.67
N LYS A 91 7.99 -7.25 17.71
CA LYS A 91 8.99 -6.23 17.33
C LYS A 91 9.30 -5.29 18.51
N ARG A 92 8.26 -4.80 19.20
CA ARG A 92 8.42 -3.95 20.39
C ARG A 92 9.21 -4.65 21.49
N LEU A 93 8.87 -5.92 21.77
CA LEU A 93 9.59 -6.73 22.75
C LEU A 93 11.07 -6.90 22.39
N ALA A 94 11.37 -7.26 21.13
CA ALA A 94 12.75 -7.41 20.67
C ALA A 94 13.56 -6.11 20.81
N ASN A 95 12.96 -4.96 20.49
CA ASN A 95 13.59 -3.65 20.66
C ASN A 95 13.88 -3.32 22.13
N ILE A 96 12.94 -3.63 23.03
CA ILE A 96 13.14 -3.43 24.47
C ILE A 96 14.29 -4.31 24.97
N ILE A 97 14.31 -5.58 24.58
CA ILE A 97 15.39 -6.52 24.96
C ILE A 97 16.74 -6.01 24.47
N ASN A 98 16.84 -5.56 23.22
CA ASN A 98 18.06 -4.99 22.67
C ASN A 98 18.49 -3.73 23.44
N THR A 99 17.55 -2.84 23.75
CA THR A 99 17.82 -1.61 24.52
C THR A 99 18.32 -1.93 25.92
N PHE A 100 17.71 -2.91 26.60
CA PHE A 100 18.13 -3.35 27.92
C PHE A 100 19.53 -3.98 27.89
N ARG A 101 19.80 -4.85 26.91
CA ARG A 101 21.12 -5.47 26.70
C ARG A 101 22.21 -4.43 26.43
N LEU A 102 21.91 -3.40 25.64
CA LEU A 102 22.84 -2.30 25.40
C LEU A 102 23.11 -1.49 26.66
N LYS A 103 22.08 -1.26 27.49
CA LYS A 103 22.23 -0.56 28.78
C LYS A 103 22.94 -1.39 29.87
N SER A 104 22.89 -2.71 29.82
CA SER A 104 23.58 -3.57 30.80
C SER A 104 25.07 -3.79 30.49
N LEU A 105 25.57 -3.24 29.39
CA LEU A 105 26.98 -3.31 28.96
C LEU A 105 27.76 -2.01 29.23
N TYR A 106 27.12 -1.02 29.86
CA TYR A 106 27.70 0.22 30.38
C TYR A 106 27.39 0.34 31.87
#